data_AF-A0A964QPD5-F1
#
_entry.id   AF-A0A964QPD5-F1
#
_cell.length_a   1.000
_cell.length_b   1.000
_cell.length_c   1.000
_cell.angle_alpha   90.00
_cell.angle_beta   90.00
_cell.angle_gamma   90.00
#
_symmetry.space_group_name_H-M   'P 1'
#
loop_
_entity.id
_entity.type
_entity.pdbx_description
1 polymer ?
#
loop_
_entity_poly.entity_id
_entity_poly.type
_entity_poly.pdbx_seq_one_letter_code
_entity_poly.pdbx_strand_id
1 'polypeptide(L)'
;MKTDGYHSVPTQFGPDIEFEVTPIPHAQVRNMLSLRFQELQRRLVQQILQDIGNPTLRSHLQQAANEAAALAWTTAYPLLVMPTLLEEKAHAARYRTERQNRIEMQSQEIVETMM
;
A
#
# COMPACT_ATOMS: atom_id res chain seq x y z
N MET A 1 -2.18 -14.35 42.93
CA MET A 1 -1.13 -14.21 41.90
C MET A 1 -0.55 -15.60 41.65
N LYS A 2 -0.95 -16.26 40.56
CA LYS A 2 -0.43 -17.57 40.16
C LYS A 2 0.51 -17.30 38.98
N THR A 3 1.81 -17.36 39.21
CA THR A 3 2.82 -17.16 38.17
C THR A 3 2.86 -18.42 37.32
N ASP A 4 2.41 -18.31 36.07
CA ASP A 4 2.41 -19.39 35.10
C ASP A 4 3.85 -19.87 34.86
N GLY A 5 4.06 -21.17 35.06
CA GLY A 5 5.35 -21.82 34.90
C GLY A 5 5.68 -21.98 33.42
N TYR A 6 6.44 -21.04 32.87
CA TYR A 6 7.11 -21.26 31.59
C TYR A 6 8.23 -22.29 31.78
N HIS A 7 8.02 -23.52 31.32
CA HIS A 7 9.08 -24.50 31.21
C HIS A 7 9.90 -24.20 29.94
N SER A 8 11.15 -23.80 30.11
CA SER A 8 12.09 -23.60 29.00
C SER A 8 12.35 -24.95 28.32
N VAL A 9 11.91 -25.09 27.07
CA VAL A 9 12.19 -26.26 26.24
C VAL A 9 13.56 -26.07 25.61
N PRO A 10 14.50 -27.03 25.73
CA PRO A 10 15.80 -26.93 25.08
C PRO A 10 15.63 -27.13 23.56
N THR A 11 15.37 -26.05 22.84
CA THR A 11 15.45 -26.02 21.38
C THR A 11 16.90 -25.84 20.97
N GLN A 12 17.52 -26.93 20.54
CA GLN A 12 18.79 -26.89 19.81
C GLN A 12 18.43 -26.84 18.33
N PHE A 13 18.85 -25.80 17.63
CA PHE A 13 18.86 -25.84 16.17
C PHE A 13 19.84 -26.93 15.76
N GLY A 14 19.41 -27.86 14.90
CA GLY A 14 20.32 -28.82 14.29
C GLY A 14 21.43 -28.09 13.50
N PRO A 15 22.52 -28.78 13.14
CA PRO A 15 23.58 -28.16 12.33
C PRO A 15 22.97 -27.49 11.10
N ASP A 16 23.45 -26.28 10.77
CA ASP A 16 22.94 -25.47 9.66
C ASP A 16 22.78 -26.36 8.42
N ILE A 17 21.54 -26.63 8.05
CA ILE A 17 21.25 -27.24 6.76
C ILE A 17 21.43 -26.10 5.77
N GLU A 18 22.65 -25.96 5.23
CA GLU A 18 22.90 -25.12 4.07
C GLU A 18 22.10 -25.73 2.90
N PHE A 19 20.90 -25.20 2.68
CA PHE A 19 20.15 -25.49 1.48
C PHE A 19 20.88 -24.83 0.32
N GLU A 20 21.55 -25.62 -0.52
CA GLU A 20 22.04 -25.16 -1.82
C GLU A 20 20.82 -24.85 -2.70
N VAL A 21 20.34 -23.62 -2.59
CA VAL A 21 19.28 -23.10 -3.46
C VAL A 21 19.94 -22.72 -4.78
N THR A 22 20.00 -23.67 -5.71
CA THR A 22 20.26 -23.33 -7.11
C THR A 22 19.17 -22.34 -7.54
N PRO A 23 19.53 -21.12 -7.99
CA PRO A 23 18.53 -20.14 -8.40
C PRO A 23 17.77 -20.71 -9.59
N ILE A 24 16.54 -21.15 -9.34
CA ILE A 24 15.63 -21.60 -10.38
C ILE A 24 15.50 -20.43 -11.37
N PRO A 25 15.63 -20.63 -12.69
CA PRO A 25 15.52 -19.55 -13.68
C PRO A 25 14.26 -18.68 -13.50
N HIS A 26 13.17 -19.26 -13.01
CA HIS A 26 11.92 -18.57 -12.65
C HIS A 26 12.06 -17.55 -11.51
N ALA A 27 12.96 -17.76 -10.55
CA ALA A 27 13.22 -16.82 -9.45
C ALA A 27 13.84 -15.51 -9.96
N GLN A 28 14.71 -15.59 -10.98
CA GLN A 28 15.30 -14.41 -11.61
C GLN A 28 14.24 -13.60 -12.36
N VAL A 29 13.35 -14.29 -13.10
CA VAL A 29 12.22 -13.66 -13.80
C VAL A 29 11.28 -12.97 -12.80
N ARG A 30 10.94 -13.64 -11.69
CA ARG A 30 10.11 -13.06 -10.62
C ARG A 30 10.75 -11.82 -10.00
N ASN A 31 12.04 -11.86 -9.69
CA ASN A 31 12.77 -10.71 -9.15
C ASN A 31 12.79 -9.53 -10.12
N MET A 32 13.03 -9.79 -11.40
CA MET A 32 12.99 -8.75 -12.44
C MET A 32 11.59 -8.11 -12.53
N LEU A 33 10.52 -8.92 -12.49
CA LEU A 33 9.15 -8.41 -12.48
C LEU A 33 8.88 -7.53 -11.25
N SER A 34 9.34 -7.94 -10.06
CA SER A 34 9.20 -7.14 -8.84
C SER A 34 9.88 -5.78 -8.96
N LEU A 35 11.12 -5.74 -9.48
CA LEU A 35 11.86 -4.49 -9.68
C LEU A 35 11.18 -3.59 -10.71
N ARG A 36 10.72 -4.15 -11.83
CA ARG A 36 9.98 -3.40 -12.86
C ARG A 36 8.68 -2.84 -12.31
N PHE A 37 8.00 -3.61 -11.46
CA PHE A 37 6.75 -3.18 -10.83
C PHE A 37 6.97 -2.05 -9.84
N GLN A 38 7.98 -2.18 -8.96
CA GLN A 38 8.35 -1.12 -8.01
C GLN A 38 8.72 0.18 -8.72
N GLU A 39 9.49 0.10 -9.81
CA GLU A 39 9.85 1.26 -10.60
C GLU A 39 8.64 1.90 -11.27
N LEU A 40 7.73 1.09 -11.82
CA LEU A 40 6.46 1.58 -12.39
C LEU A 40 5.62 2.30 -11.32
N GLN A 41 5.44 1.67 -10.14
CA GLN A 41 4.71 2.27 -9.03
C GLN A 41 5.33 3.61 -8.63
N ARG A 42 6.64 3.66 -8.42
CA ARG A 42 7.35 4.89 -8.03
C ARG A 42 7.12 6.01 -9.02
N ARG A 43 7.27 5.74 -10.31
CA ARG A 43 7.07 6.72 -11.39
C ARG A 43 5.63 7.23 -11.42
N LEU A 44 4.64 6.35 -11.37
CA LEU A 44 3.23 6.74 -11.43
C LEU A 44 2.80 7.53 -10.19
N VAL A 45 3.25 7.12 -9.01
CA VAL A 45 2.98 7.86 -7.75
C VAL A 45 3.61 9.24 -7.80
N GLN A 46 4.84 9.36 -8.30
CA GLN A 46 5.47 10.67 -8.49
C GLN A 46 4.64 11.55 -9.43
N GLN A 47 4.15 11.03 -10.55
CA GLN A 47 3.30 11.78 -11.48
C GLN A 47 1.98 12.25 -10.84
N ILE A 48 1.33 11.42 -10.04
CA ILE A 48 0.06 11.80 -9.40
C ILE A 48 0.25 12.79 -8.26
N LEU A 49 1.38 12.71 -7.55
CA LEU A 49 1.68 13.61 -6.44
C LEU A 49 2.37 14.91 -6.87
N GLN A 50 2.72 15.05 -8.15
CA GLN A 50 3.19 16.32 -8.70
C GLN A 50 2.14 17.41 -8.46
N ASP A 51 2.60 18.56 -8.00
CA ASP A 51 1.80 19.77 -7.79
C ASP A 51 0.70 19.68 -6.72
N ILE A 52 0.67 18.61 -5.91
CA ILE A 52 -0.26 18.50 -4.78
C ILE A 52 0.31 19.22 -3.55
N GLY A 53 -0.20 20.43 -3.31
CA GLY A 53 0.13 21.23 -2.12
C GLY A 53 -0.63 20.82 -0.85
N ASN A 54 -1.76 20.13 -0.96
CA ASN A 54 -2.56 19.72 0.20
C ASN A 54 -1.99 18.42 0.83
N PRO A 55 -1.50 18.45 2.09
CA PRO A 55 -0.85 17.30 2.73
C PRO A 55 -1.83 16.14 3.00
N THR A 56 -3.09 16.42 3.31
CA THR A 56 -4.13 15.41 3.55
C THR A 56 -4.50 14.69 2.26
N LEU A 57 -4.66 15.43 1.16
CA LEU A 57 -4.91 14.82 -0.15
C LEU A 57 -3.70 13.98 -0.60
N ARG A 58 -2.48 14.47 -0.35
CA ARG A 58 -1.25 13.74 -0.65
C ARG A 58 -1.17 12.41 0.09
N SER A 59 -1.50 12.37 1.38
CA SER A 59 -1.50 11.12 2.16
C SER A 59 -2.58 10.14 1.67
N HIS A 60 -3.78 10.63 1.36
CA HIS A 60 -4.85 9.81 0.79
C HIS A 60 -4.48 9.22 -0.58
N LEU A 61 -3.81 9.98 -1.44
CA LEU A 61 -3.34 9.48 -2.74
C LEU A 61 -2.20 8.47 -2.60
N GLN A 62 -1.33 8.66 -1.61
CA GLN A 62 -0.27 7.70 -1.32
C GLN A 62 -0.83 6.38 -0.78
N GLN A 63 -1.86 6.45 0.08
CA GLN A 63 -2.62 5.29 0.54
C GLN A 63 -3.29 4.57 -0.64
N ALA A 64 -4.00 5.32 -1.50
CA ALA A 64 -4.65 4.80 -2.70
C ALA A 64 -3.67 4.08 -3.64
N ALA A 65 -2.46 4.61 -3.78
CA ALA A 65 -1.42 3.97 -4.56
C ALA A 65 -0.91 2.65 -3.98
N ASN A 66 -0.77 2.58 -2.65
CA ASN A 66 -0.39 1.34 -1.98
C ASN A 66 -1.48 0.27 -2.12
N GLU A 67 -2.75 0.66 -2.02
CA GLU A 67 -3.88 -0.25 -2.28
C GLU A 67 -3.89 -0.77 -3.72
N ALA A 68 -3.71 0.12 -4.70
CA ALA A 68 -3.63 -0.24 -6.11
C ALA A 68 -2.47 -1.23 -6.36
N ALA A 69 -1.30 -0.97 -5.75
CA ALA A 69 -0.13 -1.84 -5.88
C ALA A 69 -0.39 -3.23 -5.28
N ALA A 70 -0.97 -3.29 -4.08
CA ALA A 70 -1.32 -4.54 -3.42
C ALA A 70 -2.29 -5.37 -4.28
N LEU A 71 -3.32 -4.73 -4.84
CA LEU A 71 -4.28 -5.41 -5.70
C LEU A 71 -3.65 -5.86 -7.03
N ALA A 72 -2.92 -4.99 -7.70
CA ALA A 72 -2.26 -5.30 -8.98
C ALA A 72 -1.33 -6.52 -8.86
N TRP A 73 -0.58 -6.62 -7.76
CA TRP A 73 0.36 -7.71 -7.52
C TRP A 73 -0.29 -9.10 -7.39
N THR A 74 -1.60 -9.15 -7.11
CA THR A 74 -2.37 -10.42 -7.07
C THR A 74 -2.85 -10.88 -8.45
N THR A 75 -2.70 -10.06 -9.48
CA THR A 75 -3.17 -10.35 -10.84
C THR A 75 -2.11 -11.08 -11.67
N ALA A 76 -2.55 -11.66 -12.80
CA ALA A 76 -1.64 -12.30 -13.76
C ALA A 76 -0.70 -11.31 -14.48
N TYR A 77 -1.11 -10.04 -14.58
CA TYR A 77 -0.39 -9.01 -15.34
C TYR A 77 -0.26 -7.70 -14.54
N PRO A 78 0.49 -7.70 -13.42
CA PRO A 78 0.54 -6.57 -12.48
C PRO A 78 1.01 -5.26 -13.14
N LEU A 79 1.93 -5.33 -14.10
CA LEU A 79 2.44 -4.14 -14.82
C LEU A 79 1.39 -3.47 -15.70
N LEU A 80 0.42 -4.24 -16.23
CA LEU A 80 -0.64 -3.72 -17.09
C LEU A 80 -1.82 -3.18 -16.26
N VAL A 81 -2.13 -3.85 -15.16
CA VAL A 81 -3.29 -3.54 -14.33
C VAL A 81 -3.01 -2.37 -13.38
N MET A 82 -1.75 -2.21 -12.93
CA MET A 82 -1.36 -1.19 -11.95
C MET A 82 -1.75 0.25 -12.36
N PRO A 83 -1.46 0.74 -13.58
CA PRO A 83 -1.80 2.12 -13.95
C PRO A 83 -3.30 2.40 -13.84
N THR A 84 -4.14 1.52 -14.37
CA THR A 84 -5.60 1.67 -14.34
C THR A 84 -6.15 1.62 -12.92
N LEU A 85 -5.70 0.67 -12.09
CA LEU A 85 -6.11 0.60 -10.69
C LEU A 85 -5.70 1.84 -9.91
N LEU A 86 -4.51 2.37 -10.18
CA LEU A 86 -4.03 3.58 -9.53
C LEU A 86 -4.90 4.79 -9.89
N GLU A 87 -5.27 4.94 -11.16
CA GLU A 87 -6.18 6.01 -11.61
C GLU A 87 -7.55 5.92 -10.92
N GLU A 88 -8.15 4.73 -10.89
CA GLU A 88 -9.44 4.49 -10.21
C GLU A 88 -9.37 4.81 -8.72
N LYS A 89 -8.34 4.31 -8.03
CA LYS A 89 -8.13 4.54 -6.60
C LYS A 89 -7.83 6.01 -6.29
N ALA A 90 -7.04 6.68 -7.14
CA ALA A 90 -6.74 8.09 -7.01
C ALA A 90 -7.99 8.96 -7.19
N HIS A 91 -8.83 8.64 -8.19
CA HIS A 91 -10.11 9.31 -8.40
C HIS A 91 -11.04 9.13 -7.19
N ALA A 92 -11.16 7.91 -6.66
CA ALA A 92 -11.94 7.64 -5.47
C ALA A 92 -11.43 8.42 -4.24
N ALA A 93 -10.11 8.52 -4.06
CA ALA A 93 -9.51 9.27 -2.95
C ALA A 93 -9.78 10.77 -3.04
N ARG A 94 -9.69 11.36 -4.23
CA ARG A 94 -10.05 12.78 -4.48
C ARG A 94 -11.51 13.02 -4.14
N TYR A 95 -12.40 12.19 -4.70
CA TYR A 95 -13.84 12.31 -4.46
C TYR A 95 -14.19 12.20 -2.97
N ARG A 96 -13.60 11.24 -2.24
CA ARG A 96 -13.81 11.11 -0.79
C ARG A 96 -13.35 12.35 -0.03
N THR A 97 -12.21 12.92 -0.39
CA THR A 97 -11.65 14.11 0.25
C THR A 97 -12.56 15.33 0.01
N GLU A 98 -13.01 15.53 -1.23
CA GLU A 98 -13.95 16.60 -1.56
C GLU A 98 -15.28 16.46 -0.83
N ARG A 99 -15.81 15.23 -0.77
CA ARG A 99 -17.03 14.91 -0.02
C ARG A 99 -16.90 15.21 1.46
N GLN A 100 -15.77 14.84 2.07
CA GLN A 100 -15.48 15.09 3.47
C GLN A 100 -15.44 16.60 3.76
N ASN A 101 -14.70 17.37 2.96
CA ASN A 101 -14.63 18.82 3.11
C ASN A 101 -16.02 19.49 3.02
N ARG A 102 -16.88 19.00 2.13
CA ARG A 102 -18.25 19.51 2.00
C ARG A 102 -19.10 19.21 3.23
N ILE A 103 -18.97 18.01 3.80
CA ILE A 103 -19.69 17.62 5.02
C ILE A 103 -19.21 18.47 6.21
N GLU A 104 -17.92 18.73 6.32
CA GLU A 104 -17.35 19.58 7.37
C GLU A 104 -17.90 21.00 7.30
N MET A 105 -17.92 21.59 6.10
CA MET A 105 -18.49 22.93 5.88
C MET A 105 -19.97 23.00 6.25
N GLN A 106 -20.77 22.01 5.81
CA GLN A 106 -22.20 21.94 6.16
C GLN A 106 -22.42 21.74 7.66
N SER A 107 -21.56 20.97 8.32
CA SER A 107 -21.67 20.72 9.76
C SER A 107 -21.36 21.98 10.56
N GLN A 108 -20.39 22.80 10.13
CA GLN A 108 -20.06 24.08 10.77
C GLN A 108 -21.22 25.07 10.69
N GLU A 109 -21.87 25.19 9.53
CA GLU A 109 -23.05 26.07 9.34
C GLU A 109 -24.21 25.68 10.25
N ILE A 110 -24.45 24.37 10.44
CA ILE A 110 -25.50 23.87 11.34
C ILE A 110 -25.18 24.23 12.80
N VAL A 111 -23.94 24.06 13.23
CA VAL A 111 -23.52 24.38 14.60
C VAL A 111 -23.59 25.89 14.86
N GLU A 112 -23.17 26.71 13.91
CA GLU A 112 -23.29 28.18 14.00
C GLU A 112 -24.75 28.64 14.04
N THR A 113 -25.65 28.00 13.28
CA THR A 113 -27.08 28.33 13.27
C THR A 113 -27.80 27.90 14.55
N MET A 114 -27.28 26.89 15.26
CA MET A 114 -27.85 26.36 16.51
C MET A 114 -27.30 27.04 17.78
N MET A 115 -26.32 27.94 17.67
CA MET A 115 -25.81 28.80 18.74
C MET A 115 -26.50 30.17 18.74
#